data_AF-A0A9W7B8K4-F1
#
_entry.id   AF-A0A9W7B8K4-F1
#
_cell.length_a   1.000
_cell.length_b   1.000
_cell.length_c   1.000
_cell.angle_alpha   90.00
_cell.angle_beta   90.00
_cell.angle_gamma   90.00
#
_symmetry.space_group_name_H-M   'P 1'
#
loop_
_entity.id
_entity.type
_entity.pdbx_description
1 polymer ?
#
loop_
_entity_poly.entity_id
_entity_poly.type
_entity_poly.pdbx_seq_one_letter_code
_entity_poly.pdbx_strand_id
1 'polypeptide(L)'
;MAQGKTLRDLNRVTFEFEDPLLMALCFEVLNKKYSIHGLKNKYLQETFKEPPNLHMNLDIKDGWLCEVQMLFRDILLIKKELHKFYDVNRADGPFVVAGKLFKSLEDPDEKQRDEDSKYRSGLQSGGKDSLLPFMKAKDEQLKVKDSELKTKDEQLKANAAEIERLKLLLAQNTSHAQDVTF
;
A
#
# COMPACT_ATOMS: atom_id res chain seq x y z
N MET A 1 -6.94 2.24 -40.87
CA MET A 1 -6.43 3.40 -40.10
C MET A 1 -5.89 2.88 -38.78
N ALA A 2 -4.57 2.99 -38.54
CA ALA A 2 -3.91 2.37 -37.37
C ALA A 2 -3.57 3.43 -36.31
N GLN A 3 -4.58 3.91 -35.58
CA GLN A 3 -4.42 4.94 -34.55
C GLN A 3 -3.97 4.41 -33.17
N GLY A 4 -3.67 3.11 -33.03
CA GLY A 4 -3.28 2.50 -31.75
C GLY A 4 -1.77 2.31 -31.50
N LYS A 5 -0.88 2.66 -32.45
CA LYS A 5 0.56 2.31 -32.34
C LYS A 5 1.38 3.15 -31.35
N THR A 6 0.81 4.21 -30.78
CA THR A 6 1.55 5.20 -29.97
C THR A 6 1.45 4.97 -28.47
N LEU A 7 0.40 4.30 -27.97
CA LEU A 7 0.20 4.06 -26.55
C LEU A 7 0.58 2.61 -26.21
N ARG A 8 1.72 2.43 -25.53
CA ARG A 8 2.31 1.11 -25.26
C ARG A 8 2.20 0.66 -23.80
N ASP A 9 1.87 1.59 -22.91
CA ASP A 9 1.87 1.42 -21.47
C ASP A 9 0.47 1.40 -20.84
N LEU A 10 -0.59 1.37 -21.67
CA LEU A 10 -1.99 1.29 -21.19
C LEU A 10 -2.20 0.06 -20.29
N ASN A 11 -1.58 -1.07 -20.67
CA ASN A 11 -1.53 -2.26 -19.84
C ASN A 11 -0.08 -2.51 -19.48
N ARG A 12 0.20 -2.59 -18.18
CA ARG A 12 1.51 -2.92 -17.65
C ARG A 12 1.39 -4.03 -16.62
N VAL A 13 2.27 -5.01 -16.70
CA VAL A 13 2.52 -5.99 -15.64
C VAL A 13 3.98 -5.93 -15.21
N THR A 14 4.21 -6.11 -13.91
CA THR A 14 5.54 -6.23 -13.34
C THR A 14 5.70 -7.62 -12.75
N PHE A 15 6.68 -8.37 -13.24
CA PHE A 15 7.12 -9.61 -12.62
C PHE A 15 8.30 -9.34 -11.70
N GLU A 16 8.23 -9.91 -10.51
CA GLU A 16 9.27 -9.80 -9.49
C GLU A 16 9.94 -11.17 -9.33
N PHE A 17 11.26 -11.19 -9.31
CA PHE A 17 12.05 -12.41 -9.14
C PHE A 17 13.09 -12.24 -8.04
N GLU A 18 13.39 -13.32 -7.34
CA GLU A 18 14.58 -13.42 -6.47
C GLU A 18 15.75 -14.08 -7.20
N ASP A 19 15.45 -15.05 -8.08
CA ASP A 19 16.45 -15.82 -8.83
C ASP A 19 16.53 -15.36 -10.31
N PRO A 20 17.72 -14.98 -10.82
CA PRO A 20 17.92 -14.65 -12.23
C PRO A 20 17.56 -15.78 -13.21
N LEU A 21 17.72 -17.04 -12.82
CA LEU A 21 17.37 -18.18 -13.67
C LEU A 21 15.86 -18.31 -13.85
N LEU A 22 15.07 -18.02 -12.80
CA LEU A 22 13.61 -17.99 -12.91
C LEU A 22 13.14 -16.83 -13.79
N MET A 23 13.81 -15.68 -13.72
CA MET A 23 13.55 -14.57 -14.64
C MET A 23 13.82 -14.97 -16.09
N ALA A 24 14.96 -15.62 -16.35
CA ALA A 24 15.31 -16.10 -17.69
C ALA A 24 14.32 -17.15 -18.21
N LEU A 25 13.88 -18.08 -17.36
CA LEU A 25 12.85 -19.05 -17.71
C LEU A 25 11.52 -18.37 -18.05
N CYS A 26 11.08 -17.40 -17.24
CA CYS A 26 9.86 -16.65 -17.51
C CYS A 26 9.94 -15.89 -18.83
N PHE A 27 11.07 -15.23 -19.10
CA PHE A 27 11.33 -14.56 -20.38
C PHE A 27 11.19 -15.55 -21.55
N GLU A 28 11.80 -16.72 -21.46
CA GLU A 28 11.76 -17.71 -22.53
C GLU A 28 10.33 -18.24 -22.77
N VAL A 29 9.55 -18.44 -21.71
CA VAL A 29 8.13 -18.82 -21.81
C VAL A 29 7.32 -17.72 -22.50
N LEU A 30 7.52 -16.45 -22.15
CA LEU A 30 6.83 -15.33 -22.78
C LEU A 30 7.25 -15.16 -24.25
N ASN A 31 8.52 -15.30 -24.55
CA ASN A 31 9.08 -15.23 -25.91
C ASN A 31 8.52 -16.32 -26.83
N LYS A 32 8.23 -17.51 -26.29
CA LYS A 32 7.58 -18.59 -27.03
C LYS A 32 6.08 -18.39 -27.22
N LYS A 33 5.42 -17.72 -26.28
CA LYS A 33 3.95 -17.59 -26.26
C LYS A 33 3.44 -16.34 -26.97
N TYR A 34 4.22 -15.26 -27.00
CA TYR A 34 3.80 -13.95 -27.49
C TYR A 34 4.85 -13.36 -28.43
N SER A 35 4.40 -12.48 -29.33
CA SER A 35 5.30 -11.68 -30.17
C SER A 35 5.90 -10.53 -29.36
N ILE A 36 7.22 -10.44 -29.31
CA ILE A 36 7.93 -9.34 -28.64
C ILE A 36 8.15 -8.19 -29.64
N HIS A 37 7.47 -7.07 -29.44
CA HIS A 37 7.56 -5.88 -30.29
C HIS A 37 8.69 -4.92 -29.88
N GLY A 38 9.20 -5.07 -28.65
CA GLY A 38 10.35 -4.32 -28.20
C GLY A 38 10.92 -4.96 -26.94
N LEU A 39 12.24 -5.00 -26.85
CA LEU A 39 12.99 -5.51 -25.71
C LEU A 39 14.11 -4.53 -25.39
N LYS A 40 14.21 -4.13 -24.14
CA LYS A 40 15.28 -3.28 -23.61
C LYS A 40 15.80 -3.91 -22.33
N ASN A 41 17.09 -4.24 -22.33
CA ASN A 41 17.76 -4.69 -21.13
C ASN A 41 18.37 -3.49 -20.41
N LYS A 42 17.67 -2.99 -19.39
CA LYS A 42 18.12 -1.83 -18.60
C LYS A 42 19.08 -2.23 -17.47
N TYR A 43 19.42 -3.50 -17.33
CA TYR A 43 20.52 -3.91 -16.45
C TYR A 43 21.89 -3.51 -17.03
N LEU A 44 21.99 -3.34 -18.35
CA LEU A 44 23.22 -3.00 -19.06
C LEU A 44 23.38 -1.49 -19.31
N GLN A 45 22.66 -0.65 -18.57
CA GLN A 45 22.75 0.80 -18.73
C GLN A 45 24.07 1.34 -18.14
N GLU A 46 24.75 2.23 -18.86
CA GLU A 46 25.99 2.87 -18.39
C GLU A 46 25.75 3.89 -17.26
N THR A 47 24.59 4.57 -17.30
CA THR A 47 24.17 5.51 -16.26
C THR A 47 22.77 5.13 -15.77
N PHE A 48 22.63 4.98 -14.45
CA PHE A 48 21.36 4.59 -13.81
C PHE A 48 20.38 5.76 -13.71
N LYS A 49 19.88 6.22 -14.87
CA LYS A 49 18.81 7.24 -14.93
C LYS A 49 17.45 6.65 -14.60
N GLU A 50 17.28 5.35 -14.80
CA GLU A 50 16.05 4.61 -14.53
C GLU A 50 16.34 3.29 -13.83
N PRO A 51 15.38 2.75 -13.04
CA PRO A 51 15.60 1.50 -12.32
C PRO A 51 15.94 0.36 -13.29
N PRO A 52 16.98 -0.44 -13.00
CA PRO A 52 17.37 -1.57 -13.84
C PRO A 52 16.25 -2.62 -13.90
N ASN A 53 15.86 -3.00 -15.11
CA ASN A 53 14.86 -4.02 -15.37
C ASN A 53 15.01 -4.61 -16.78
N LEU A 54 14.38 -5.75 -17.03
CA LEU A 54 14.13 -6.23 -18.39
C LEU A 54 12.77 -5.71 -18.82
N HIS A 55 12.76 -4.77 -19.76
CA HIS A 55 11.56 -4.08 -20.22
C HIS A 55 11.18 -4.59 -21.61
N MET A 56 9.99 -5.15 -21.75
CA MET A 56 9.51 -5.66 -23.03
C MET A 56 8.07 -5.25 -23.32
N ASN A 57 7.72 -5.17 -24.61
CA ASN A 57 6.36 -4.96 -25.07
C ASN A 57 5.89 -6.22 -25.79
N LEU A 58 4.87 -6.88 -25.23
CA LEU A 58 4.28 -8.08 -25.81
C LEU A 58 3.02 -7.71 -26.57
N ASP A 59 2.83 -8.26 -27.77
CA ASP A 59 1.53 -8.28 -28.44
C ASP A 59 0.72 -9.47 -27.91
N ILE A 60 -0.28 -9.17 -27.10
CA ILE A 60 -1.12 -10.18 -26.47
C ILE A 60 -2.11 -10.74 -27.48
N LYS A 61 -2.64 -9.90 -28.37
CA LYS A 61 -3.56 -10.25 -29.46
C LYS A 61 -3.87 -9.02 -30.33
N ASP A 62 -3.84 -9.18 -31.66
CA ASP A 62 -4.33 -8.19 -32.64
C ASP A 62 -3.75 -6.76 -32.47
N GLY A 63 -2.48 -6.64 -32.07
CA GLY A 63 -1.82 -5.37 -31.83
C GLY A 63 -2.08 -4.76 -30.46
N TRP A 64 -2.73 -5.51 -29.55
CA TRP A 64 -2.91 -5.11 -28.17
C TRP A 64 -1.62 -5.30 -27.38
N LEU A 65 -0.92 -4.19 -27.14
CA LEU A 65 0.36 -4.20 -26.46
C LEU A 65 0.19 -4.22 -24.93
N CYS A 66 0.98 -5.07 -24.28
CA CYS A 66 1.18 -5.09 -22.84
C CYS A 66 2.65 -4.85 -22.55
N GLU A 67 2.93 -3.83 -21.75
CA GLU A 67 4.26 -3.58 -21.23
C GLU A 67 4.56 -4.55 -20.08
N VAL A 68 5.64 -5.31 -20.20
CA VAL A 68 6.11 -6.24 -19.18
C VAL A 68 7.45 -5.74 -18.64
N GLN A 69 7.53 -5.55 -17.33
CA GLN A 69 8.78 -5.25 -16.64
C GLN A 69 9.17 -6.42 -15.74
N MET A 70 10.38 -6.94 -15.89
CA MET A 70 10.94 -7.95 -14.98
C MET A 70 12.02 -7.33 -14.12
N LEU A 71 11.84 -7.36 -12.81
CA LEU A 71 12.75 -6.78 -11.82
C LEU A 71 13.14 -7.81 -10.76
N PHE A 72 14.33 -7.63 -10.19
CA PHE A 72 14.66 -8.27 -8.93
C PHE A 72 13.92 -7.60 -7.77
N ARG A 73 13.55 -8.39 -6.76
CA ARG A 73 12.84 -7.92 -5.54
C ARG A 73 13.48 -6.67 -4.95
N ASP A 74 14.79 -6.69 -4.74
CA ASP A 74 15.50 -5.59 -4.08
C ASP A 74 15.43 -4.29 -4.90
N ILE A 75 15.52 -4.39 -6.23
CA ILE A 75 15.38 -3.24 -7.12
C ILE A 75 13.94 -2.70 -7.09
N LEU A 76 12.94 -3.59 -7.01
CA LEU A 76 11.55 -3.17 -6.92
C LEU A 76 11.28 -2.43 -5.59
N LEU A 77 11.87 -2.88 -4.48
CA LEU A 77 11.77 -2.20 -3.19
C LEU A 77 12.41 -0.80 -3.26
N ILE A 78 13.63 -0.70 -3.79
CA ILE A 78 14.30 0.58 -4.00
C ILE A 78 13.45 1.50 -4.88
N LYS A 79 12.90 0.98 -5.98
CA LYS A 79 12.02 1.74 -6.89
C LYS A 79 10.78 2.28 -6.17
N LYS A 80 10.12 1.49 -5.32
CA LYS A 80 8.94 1.91 -4.55
C LYS A 80 9.27 3.05 -3.59
N GLU A 81 10.42 2.98 -2.91
CA GLU A 81 10.87 4.04 -2.01
C GLU A 81 11.25 5.31 -2.79
N LEU A 82 11.96 5.18 -3.91
CA LEU A 82 12.29 6.30 -4.79
C LEU A 82 11.06 6.97 -5.41
N HIS A 83 9.99 6.21 -5.68
CA HIS A 83 8.75 6.75 -6.25
C HIS A 83 8.12 7.82 -5.36
N LYS A 84 8.24 7.70 -4.03
CA LYS A 84 7.74 8.71 -3.08
C LYS A 84 8.39 10.08 -3.33
N PHE A 85 9.71 10.10 -3.53
CA PHE A 85 10.45 11.33 -3.83
C PHE A 85 10.09 11.90 -5.20
N TYR A 86 9.83 11.03 -6.17
CA TYR A 86 9.35 11.45 -7.48
C TYR A 86 7.96 12.12 -7.39
N ASP A 87 7.05 11.54 -6.62
CA ASP A 87 5.71 12.09 -6.42
C ASP A 87 5.75 13.44 -5.70
N VAL A 88 6.68 13.60 -4.76
CA VAL A 88 6.95 14.88 -4.07
C VAL A 88 7.49 15.92 -5.04
N ASN A 89 8.49 15.57 -5.88
CA ASN A 89 9.05 16.48 -6.86
C ASN A 89 8.02 16.95 -7.91
N ARG A 90 6.95 16.20 -8.12
CA ARG A 90 5.84 16.51 -9.04
C ARG A 90 4.62 17.16 -8.37
N ALA A 91 4.66 17.36 -7.06
CA ALA A 91 3.52 17.93 -6.35
C ALA A 91 3.46 19.44 -6.55
N ASP A 92 2.29 19.94 -6.96
CA ASP A 92 2.02 21.37 -7.17
C ASP A 92 1.73 22.09 -5.84
N GLY A 93 2.71 22.06 -4.93
CA GLY A 93 2.69 22.87 -3.71
C GLY A 93 2.91 22.10 -2.41
N PRO A 94 3.23 22.84 -1.33
CA PRO A 94 3.75 22.28 -0.09
C PRO A 94 2.75 21.37 0.65
N PHE A 95 1.44 21.60 0.51
CA PHE A 95 0.41 20.76 1.15
C PHE A 95 0.25 19.39 0.48
N VAL A 96 0.38 19.32 -0.86
CA VAL A 96 0.35 18.06 -1.62
C VAL A 96 1.60 17.23 -1.33
N VAL A 97 2.75 17.90 -1.18
CA VAL A 97 4.00 17.27 -0.71
C VAL A 97 3.82 16.67 0.68
N ALA A 98 3.25 17.41 1.62
CA ALA A 98 3.02 16.93 2.98
C ALA A 98 2.09 15.70 3.01
N GLY A 99 1.00 15.71 2.24
CA GLY A 99 0.11 14.55 2.11
C GLY A 99 0.81 13.31 1.58
N LYS A 100 1.71 13.47 0.59
CA LYS A 100 2.48 12.36 0.00
C LYS A 100 3.58 11.80 0.92
N LEU A 101 4.16 12.64 1.77
CA LEU A 101 5.24 12.25 2.69
C LEU A 101 4.71 11.63 3.98
N PHE A 102 3.61 12.18 4.51
CA PHE A 102 3.06 11.82 5.81
C PHE A 102 1.72 11.10 5.60
N LYS A 103 1.78 9.81 5.19
CA LYS A 103 0.64 8.88 5.11
C LYS A 103 -0.22 8.82 6.38
N SER A 104 0.27 9.33 7.50
CA SER A 104 -0.43 9.40 8.79
C SER A 104 -1.57 10.43 8.86
N LEU A 105 -1.90 11.11 7.76
CA LEU A 105 -3.08 11.96 7.64
C LEU A 105 -4.14 11.42 6.65
N GLU A 106 -3.90 10.26 6.04
CA GLU A 106 -4.90 9.60 5.18
C GLU A 106 -5.95 8.91 6.07
N ASP A 107 -7.22 9.23 5.83
CA ASP A 107 -8.40 8.73 6.53
C ASP A 107 -8.38 7.19 6.68
N PRO A 108 -8.86 6.64 7.82
CA PRO A 108 -8.87 5.20 8.10
C PRO A 108 -9.59 4.35 7.03
N ASP A 109 -10.39 4.96 6.15
CA ASP A 109 -11.16 4.30 5.09
C ASP A 109 -10.32 3.85 3.87
N GLU A 110 -9.07 4.31 3.72
CA GLU A 110 -8.24 3.91 2.58
C GLU A 110 -7.55 2.55 2.78
N LYS A 111 -7.19 2.21 4.03
CA LYS A 111 -6.66 0.88 4.38
C LYS A 111 -7.66 -0.25 4.14
N GLN A 112 -8.95 0.03 4.24
CA GLN A 112 -10.02 -0.94 4.03
C GLN A 112 -10.17 -1.33 2.55
N ARG A 113 -9.92 -0.39 1.63
CA ARG A 113 -10.04 -0.62 0.18
C ARG A 113 -8.93 -1.50 -0.39
N ASP A 114 -7.72 -1.42 0.15
CA ASP A 114 -6.59 -2.27 -0.27
C ASP A 114 -6.74 -3.72 0.23
N GLU A 115 -7.31 -3.93 1.41
CA GLU A 115 -7.59 -5.29 1.92
C GLU A 115 -8.77 -5.96 1.17
N ASP A 116 -9.82 -5.20 0.84
CA ASP A 116 -10.97 -5.70 0.07
C ASP A 116 -10.60 -6.05 -1.39
N SER A 117 -9.66 -5.31 -1.98
CA SER A 117 -9.09 -5.60 -3.31
C SER A 117 -8.31 -6.92 -3.35
N LYS A 118 -7.51 -7.18 -2.30
CA LYS A 118 -6.82 -8.47 -2.12
C LYS A 118 -7.79 -9.64 -1.91
N TYR A 119 -8.92 -9.42 -1.25
CA TYR A 119 -9.95 -10.44 -1.04
C TYR A 119 -10.68 -10.82 -2.34
N ARG A 120 -10.98 -9.85 -3.20
CA ARG A 120 -11.65 -10.11 -4.50
C ARG A 120 -10.78 -10.89 -5.48
N SER A 121 -9.47 -10.70 -5.47
CA SER A 121 -8.55 -11.45 -6.35
C SER A 121 -8.28 -12.89 -5.89
N GLY A 122 -8.43 -13.18 -4.59
CA GLY A 122 -8.30 -14.53 -4.03
C GLY A 122 -9.53 -15.45 -4.21
N LEU A 123 -10.69 -14.89 -4.56
CA LEU A 123 -11.94 -15.65 -4.67
C LEU A 123 -12.06 -16.48 -5.96
N GLN A 124 -11.14 -16.35 -6.92
CA GLN A 124 -11.22 -17.07 -8.19
C GLN A 124 -10.53 -18.45 -8.20
N SER A 125 -9.86 -18.88 -7.12
CA SER A 125 -9.08 -20.14 -7.13
C SER A 125 -9.28 -21.12 -5.98
N GLY A 126 -10.21 -20.89 -5.03
CA GLY A 126 -10.38 -21.75 -3.86
C GLY A 126 -11.81 -22.26 -3.67
N GLY A 127 -12.01 -23.57 -3.69
CA GLY A 127 -13.28 -24.23 -3.40
C GLY A 127 -13.88 -23.84 -2.05
N LYS A 128 -15.21 -23.79 -1.99
CA LYS A 128 -16.05 -23.33 -0.88
C LYS A 128 -15.78 -24.03 0.47
N ASP A 129 -15.08 -25.17 0.47
CA ASP A 129 -14.84 -25.98 1.66
C ASP A 129 -13.68 -25.48 2.53
N SER A 130 -12.87 -24.51 2.06
CA SER A 130 -11.74 -23.94 2.82
C SER A 130 -12.08 -22.67 3.64
N LEU A 131 -13.27 -22.10 3.47
CA LEU A 131 -13.65 -20.78 4.03
C LEU A 131 -14.29 -20.84 5.42
N LEU A 132 -14.90 -21.96 5.80
CA LEU A 132 -15.62 -22.10 7.08
C LEU A 132 -14.72 -21.92 8.32
N PRO A 133 -13.48 -22.43 8.38
CA PRO A 133 -12.58 -22.19 9.52
C PRO A 133 -12.13 -20.73 9.62
N PHE A 134 -11.88 -20.07 8.48
CA PHE A 134 -11.44 -18.68 8.42
C PHE A 134 -12.53 -17.68 8.82
N MET A 135 -13.78 -17.94 8.44
CA MET A 135 -14.93 -17.11 8.85
C MET A 135 -15.17 -17.21 10.35
N LYS A 136 -15.07 -18.42 10.94
CA LYS A 136 -15.18 -18.60 12.40
C LYS A 136 -14.06 -17.88 13.15
N ALA A 137 -12.82 -17.96 12.66
CA ALA A 137 -11.69 -17.25 13.27
C ALA A 137 -11.84 -15.72 13.20
N LYS A 138 -12.41 -15.18 12.12
CA LYS A 138 -12.72 -13.74 12.00
C LYS A 138 -13.81 -13.29 12.97
N ASP A 139 -14.90 -14.05 13.09
CA ASP A 139 -15.98 -13.75 14.05
C ASP A 139 -15.48 -13.76 15.49
N GLU A 140 -14.55 -14.67 15.81
CA GLU A 140 -13.95 -14.76 17.14
C GLU A 140 -13.00 -13.58 17.42
N GLN A 141 -12.19 -13.16 16.44
CA GLN A 141 -11.37 -11.96 16.55
C GLN A 141 -12.20 -10.67 16.67
N LEU A 142 -13.32 -10.57 15.97
CA LEU A 142 -14.25 -9.43 16.07
C LEU A 142 -14.85 -9.33 17.48
N LYS A 143 -15.26 -10.46 18.07
CA LYS A 143 -15.76 -10.50 19.46
C LYS A 143 -14.71 -10.05 20.47
N VAL A 144 -13.45 -10.45 20.29
CA VAL A 144 -12.35 -10.02 21.17
C VAL A 144 -12.16 -8.50 21.07
N LYS A 145 -12.10 -7.93 19.86
CA LYS A 145 -11.96 -6.48 19.66
C LYS A 145 -13.12 -5.68 20.26
N ASP A 146 -14.36 -6.15 20.13
CA ASP A 146 -15.52 -5.48 20.73
C ASP A 146 -15.45 -5.48 22.26
N SER A 147 -14.93 -6.56 22.86
CA SER A 147 -14.73 -6.63 24.32
C SER A 147 -13.62 -5.71 24.83
N GLU A 148 -12.53 -5.56 24.06
CA GLU A 148 -11.44 -4.62 24.34
C GLU A 148 -11.87 -3.15 24.19
N LEU A 149 -12.73 -2.85 23.21
CA LEU A 149 -13.28 -1.50 23.04
C LEU A 149 -14.18 -1.11 24.20
N LYS A 150 -15.05 -2.01 24.66
CA LYS A 150 -15.90 -1.77 25.85
C LYS A 150 -15.08 -1.48 27.10
N THR A 151 -14.02 -2.24 27.33
CA THR A 151 -13.14 -2.03 28.50
C THR A 151 -12.36 -0.71 28.42
N LYS A 152 -11.94 -0.28 27.22
CA LYS A 152 -11.31 1.03 27.02
C LYS A 152 -12.27 2.18 27.25
N ASP A 153 -13.52 2.07 26.79
CA ASP A 153 -14.54 3.09 27.01
C ASP A 153 -14.87 3.27 28.50
N GLU A 154 -14.90 2.19 29.27
CA GLU A 154 -15.08 2.24 30.73
C GLU A 154 -13.90 2.91 31.43
N GLN A 155 -12.66 2.61 31.03
CA GLN A 155 -11.45 3.27 31.56
C GLN A 155 -11.44 4.77 31.23
N LEU A 156 -11.83 5.17 30.01
CA LEU A 156 -11.91 6.57 29.63
C LEU A 156 -12.94 7.33 30.46
N LYS A 157 -14.09 6.72 30.76
CA LYS A 157 -15.11 7.32 31.64
C LYS A 157 -14.60 7.48 33.08
N ALA A 158 -13.89 6.49 33.61
CA ALA A 158 -13.28 6.58 34.93
C ALA A 158 -12.21 7.68 35.01
N ASN A 159 -11.35 7.78 33.99
CA ASN A 159 -10.32 8.82 33.91
C ASN A 159 -10.93 10.22 33.78
N ALA A 160 -12.01 10.37 33.00
CA ALA A 160 -12.71 11.64 32.88
C ALA A 160 -13.32 12.10 34.22
N ALA A 161 -13.89 11.16 34.99
CA ALA A 161 -14.43 11.46 36.32
C ALA A 161 -13.34 11.89 37.31
N GLU A 162 -12.17 11.25 37.29
CA GLU A 162 -11.06 11.61 38.17
C GLU A 162 -10.46 12.97 37.80
N ILE A 163 -10.38 13.30 36.51
CA ILE A 163 -9.96 14.64 36.05
C ILE A 163 -10.90 15.72 36.59
N GLU A 164 -12.22 15.50 36.54
CA GLU A 164 -13.19 16.46 37.11
C GLU A 164 -13.07 16.59 38.63
N ARG A 165 -12.82 15.49 39.33
CA ARG A 165 -12.55 15.53 40.78
C ARG A 165 -11.31 16.33 41.12
N LEU A 166 -10.22 16.13 40.38
CA LEU A 166 -8.95 16.85 40.58
C LEU A 166 -9.10 18.34 40.28
N LYS A 167 -9.87 18.72 39.25
CA LYS A 167 -10.17 20.13 38.97
C LYS A 167 -10.92 20.79 40.14
N LEU A 168 -11.87 20.08 40.74
CA LEU A 168 -12.66 20.61 41.87
C LEU A 168 -11.80 20.81 43.13
N LEU A 169 -10.89 19.86 43.42
CA LEU A 169 -9.90 19.98 44.49
C LEU A 169 -8.93 21.15 44.25
N LEU A 170 -8.48 21.33 43.01
CA LEU A 170 -7.61 22.45 42.65
C LEU A 170 -8.31 23.78 42.90
N ALA A 171 -9.59 23.90 42.49
CA ALA A 171 -10.39 25.10 42.69
C ALA A 171 -10.64 25.45 44.18
N GLN A 172 -10.77 24.44 45.04
CA GLN A 172 -10.90 24.62 46.50
C GLN A 172 -9.58 25.07 47.15
N ASN A 173 -8.44 24.59 46.65
CA ASN A 173 -7.13 24.98 47.18
C ASN A 173 -6.72 26.37 46.71
N THR A 174 -7.10 26.79 45.50
CA THR A 174 -6.85 28.17 45.04
C THR A 174 -7.71 29.20 45.77
N SER A 175 -8.92 28.86 46.23
CA SER A 175 -9.71 29.78 47.07
C SER A 175 -9.12 29.92 48.47
N HIS A 176 -8.66 28.82 49.09
CA HIS A 176 -7.96 28.86 50.38
C HIS A 176 -6.63 29.63 50.35
N ALA A 177 -5.92 29.63 49.21
CA ALA A 177 -4.68 30.38 49.07
C ALA A 177 -4.89 31.91 48.98
N GLN A 178 -6.08 32.38 48.61
CA GLN A 178 -6.42 33.81 48.55
C GLN A 178 -6.83 34.38 49.92
N ASP A 179 -7.38 33.55 50.81
CA ASP A 179 -7.80 33.96 52.16
C ASP A 179 -6.65 34.02 53.19
N VAL A 180 -5.47 33.47 52.89
CA VAL A 180 -4.31 33.42 53.80
C VAL A 180 -3.32 34.57 53.56
N THR A 181 -3.58 35.43 52.57
CA THR A 181 -2.85 36.69 52.35
C THR A 181 -3.61 37.88 52.95
N PHE A 182 -3.43 38.09 54.26
CA PHE A 182 -3.64 39.36 54.96
C PHE A 182 -2.50 39.59 55.95
#